data_AF-A0A537HYM8-F1
#
_entry.id   AF-A0A537HYM8-F1
#
_cell.length_a   1.000
_cell.length_b   1.000
_cell.length_c   1.000
_cell.angle_alpha   90.00
_cell.angle_beta   90.00
_cell.angle_gamma   90.00
#
_symmetry.space_group_name_H-M   'P 1'
#
loop_
_entity.id
_entity.type
_entity.pdbx_description
1 polymer ?
#
loop_
_entity_poly.entity_id
_entity_poly.type
_entity_poly.pdbx_seq_one_letter_code
_entity_poly.pdbx_strand_id
1 'polypeptide(L)'
;MRRQRTNLLSSLNEARLALLVGIVGLGAVLVSLISYYIATSNVIVNPVTDEQLQAPATATLIAYVLGIVSILYGVHLLLHQEWRRQESGDLNVESKFSVLVRALCRRPYNILFPTSALLYGVIFALVSGTMVYHPNLSEGLGTTPSAFLVTCCDPIGQTPRLVVYLTSSFGLLLIPLNVLLLAGTSWMVGANMSLASFAYKTKAVTGSLKWLGSFGATTGLLTACPTCASLLLLGATGGGESLAVLLSSAQPALVIGTMVLLAANLVLMTAKLQNIEKCAVASKY
;
A
#
# COMPACT_ATOMS: atom_id res chain seq x y z
N MET A 1 26.92 7.14 -31.24
CA MET A 1 25.46 7.27 -31.48
C MET A 1 24.69 5.94 -31.51
N ARG A 2 25.10 4.90 -32.27
CA ARG A 2 24.36 3.61 -32.34
C ARG A 2 24.18 2.88 -30.99
N ARG A 3 25.23 2.85 -30.15
CA ARG A 3 25.25 2.18 -28.84
C ARG A 3 24.34 2.84 -27.79
N GLN A 4 24.15 4.15 -27.90
CA GLN A 4 23.26 4.92 -27.01
C GLN A 4 21.78 4.72 -27.40
N ARG A 5 21.50 4.55 -28.70
CA ARG A 5 20.15 4.28 -29.22
C ARG A 5 19.64 2.88 -28.83
N THR A 6 20.51 1.87 -28.82
CA THR A 6 20.16 0.50 -28.38
C THR A 6 19.85 0.42 -26.89
N ASN A 7 20.60 1.16 -26.06
CA ASN A 7 20.36 1.24 -24.62
C ASN A 7 19.06 1.99 -24.28
N LEU A 8 18.71 3.00 -25.07
CA LEU A 8 17.47 3.75 -24.87
C LEU A 8 16.24 2.87 -25.19
N LEU A 9 16.27 2.14 -26.31
CA LEU A 9 15.20 1.24 -26.74
C LEU A 9 15.00 0.05 -25.78
N SER A 10 16.08 -0.55 -25.27
CA SER A 10 15.97 -1.60 -24.25
C SER A 10 15.37 -1.05 -22.94
N SER A 11 15.79 0.13 -22.49
CA SER A 11 15.23 0.76 -21.29
C SER A 11 13.75 1.13 -21.44
N LEU A 12 13.32 1.56 -22.63
CA LEU A 12 11.92 1.87 -22.89
C LEU A 12 11.05 0.60 -22.86
N ASN A 13 11.58 -0.52 -23.37
CA ASN A 13 10.90 -1.80 -23.35
C ASN A 13 10.79 -2.38 -21.92
N GLU A 14 11.83 -2.25 -21.10
CA GLU A 14 11.80 -2.65 -19.68
C GLU A 14 10.77 -1.84 -18.87
N ALA A 15 10.68 -0.53 -19.08
CA ALA A 15 9.70 0.32 -18.39
C ALA A 15 8.25 -0.03 -18.79
N ARG A 16 8.02 -0.28 -20.08
CA ARG A 16 6.72 -0.74 -20.59
C ARG A 16 6.36 -2.11 -20.01
N LEU A 17 7.32 -3.03 -19.96
CA LEU A 17 7.13 -4.35 -19.36
C LEU A 17 6.73 -4.22 -17.88
N ALA A 18 7.43 -3.40 -17.11
CA ALA A 18 7.13 -3.20 -15.69
C ALA A 18 5.73 -2.61 -15.46
N LEU A 19 5.32 -1.64 -16.27
CA LEU A 19 3.97 -1.06 -16.24
C LEU A 19 2.90 -2.09 -16.65
N LEU A 20 3.15 -2.87 -17.69
CA LEU A 20 2.23 -3.94 -18.13
C LEU A 20 2.05 -5.01 -17.04
N VAL A 21 3.14 -5.46 -16.41
CA VAL A 21 3.10 -6.44 -15.31
C VAL A 21 2.29 -5.88 -14.13
N GLY A 22 2.48 -4.60 -13.79
CA GLY A 22 1.68 -3.94 -12.74
C GLY A 22 0.19 -3.87 -13.08
N ILE A 23 -0.17 -3.51 -14.31
CA ILE A 23 -1.57 -3.46 -14.77
C ILE A 23 -2.21 -4.84 -14.78
N VAL A 24 -1.49 -5.86 -15.27
CA VAL A 24 -1.95 -7.25 -15.26
C VAL A 24 -2.18 -7.73 -13.82
N GLY A 25 -1.26 -7.42 -12.90
CA GLY A 25 -1.41 -7.73 -11.47
C GLY A 25 -2.63 -7.05 -10.85
N LEU A 26 -2.86 -5.76 -11.11
CA LEU A 26 -4.04 -5.03 -10.65
C LEU A 26 -5.34 -5.63 -11.22
N GLY A 27 -5.33 -5.98 -12.51
CA GLY A 27 -6.45 -6.66 -13.17
C GLY A 27 -6.75 -8.01 -12.51
N ALA A 28 -5.73 -8.82 -12.22
CA ALA A 28 -5.89 -10.11 -11.55
C ALA A 28 -6.51 -9.96 -10.15
N VAL A 29 -6.08 -8.98 -9.36
CA VAL A 29 -6.69 -8.67 -8.05
C VAL A 29 -8.16 -8.31 -8.22
N LEU A 30 -8.50 -7.35 -9.09
CA LEU A 30 -9.88 -6.91 -9.27
C LEU A 30 -10.78 -8.04 -9.79
N VAL A 31 -10.34 -8.78 -10.80
CA VAL A 31 -11.08 -9.90 -11.37
C VAL A 31 -11.29 -11.01 -10.33
N SER A 32 -10.29 -11.33 -9.50
CA SER A 32 -10.42 -12.35 -8.46
C SER A 32 -11.48 -12.00 -7.41
N LEU A 33 -11.55 -10.72 -7.01
CA LEU A 33 -12.52 -10.22 -6.04
C LEU A 33 -13.93 -10.16 -6.62
N ILE A 34 -14.07 -9.68 -7.87
CA ILE A 34 -15.35 -9.63 -8.57
C ILE A 34 -15.87 -11.05 -8.85
N SER A 35 -14.99 -11.98 -9.25
CA SER A 35 -15.35 -13.36 -9.50
C SER A 35 -15.88 -14.05 -8.24
N TYR A 36 -15.25 -13.83 -7.08
CA TYR A 36 -15.74 -14.34 -5.80
C TYR A 36 -17.10 -13.73 -5.44
N TYR A 37 -17.27 -12.43 -5.67
CA TYR A 37 -18.55 -11.74 -5.43
C TYR A 37 -19.68 -12.34 -6.28
N ILE A 38 -19.44 -12.59 -7.58
CA ILE A 38 -20.43 -13.21 -8.46
C ILE A 38 -20.72 -14.66 -8.03
N ALA A 39 -19.70 -15.42 -7.63
CA ALA A 39 -19.88 -16.79 -7.16
C ALA A 39 -20.73 -16.85 -5.88
N THR A 40 -20.54 -15.91 -4.96
CA THR A 40 -21.27 -15.82 -3.69
C THR A 40 -22.67 -15.21 -3.82
N SER A 41 -22.89 -14.28 -4.76
CA SER A 41 -24.23 -13.71 -4.99
C SER A 41 -25.25 -14.77 -5.44
N ASN A 42 -24.79 -15.84 -6.09
CA ASN A 42 -25.63 -16.96 -6.49
C ASN A 42 -26.05 -17.88 -5.32
N VAL A 43 -25.35 -17.81 -4.18
CA VAL A 43 -25.62 -18.61 -2.97
C VAL A 43 -26.86 -18.10 -2.23
N ILE A 44 -27.22 -16.82 -2.39
CA ILE A 44 -28.44 -16.24 -1.82
C ILE A 44 -29.71 -16.88 -2.45
N VAL A 45 -29.58 -17.45 -3.65
CA VAL A 45 -30.69 -18.04 -4.43
C VAL A 45 -30.78 -19.56 -4.23
N ASN A 46 -29.66 -20.24 -3.93
CA ASN A 46 -29.62 -21.69 -3.65
C ASN A 46 -28.64 -21.97 -2.50
N PRO A 47 -29.05 -22.68 -1.44
CA PRO A 47 -28.11 -23.06 -0.37
C PRO A 47 -27.04 -24.01 -0.93
N VAL A 48 -25.79 -23.57 -0.88
CA VAL A 48 -24.59 -24.28 -1.37
C VAL A 48 -23.89 -24.97 -0.18
N THR A 49 -23.29 -26.15 -0.40
CA THR A 49 -22.51 -26.85 0.65
C THR A 49 -21.13 -26.20 0.85
N ASP A 50 -20.57 -26.27 2.06
CA ASP A 50 -19.28 -25.66 2.40
C ASP A 50 -18.13 -26.10 1.46
N GLU A 51 -18.14 -27.34 0.97
CA GLU A 51 -17.15 -27.85 -0.01
C GLU A 51 -17.19 -27.14 -1.36
N GLN A 52 -18.39 -26.77 -1.84
CA GLN A 52 -18.55 -26.09 -3.13
C GLN A 52 -18.05 -24.64 -3.10
N LEU A 53 -17.93 -24.05 -1.90
CA LEU A 53 -17.46 -22.68 -1.70
C LEU A 53 -15.95 -22.59 -1.43
N GLN A 54 -15.31 -23.70 -1.04
CA GLN A 54 -13.86 -23.75 -0.82
C GLN A 54 -13.06 -23.60 -2.13
N ALA A 55 -13.51 -24.21 -3.23
CA ALA A 55 -12.85 -24.11 -4.53
C ALA A 55 -12.78 -22.65 -5.07
N PRO A 56 -13.88 -21.88 -5.13
CA PRO A 56 -13.80 -20.48 -5.54
C PRO A 56 -13.02 -19.62 -4.53
N ALA A 57 -13.14 -19.88 -3.23
CA ALA A 57 -12.41 -19.12 -2.20
C ALA A 57 -10.88 -19.31 -2.30
N THR A 58 -10.41 -20.54 -2.50
CA THR A 58 -8.98 -20.85 -2.67
C THR A 58 -8.44 -20.27 -3.98
N ALA A 59 -9.18 -20.41 -5.08
CA ALA A 59 -8.81 -19.82 -6.36
C ALA A 59 -8.67 -18.28 -6.28
N THR A 60 -9.62 -17.62 -5.61
CA THR A 60 -9.57 -16.16 -5.38
C THR A 60 -8.35 -15.77 -4.57
N LEU A 61 -8.04 -16.47 -3.47
CA LEU A 61 -6.86 -16.15 -2.66
C LEU A 61 -5.54 -16.34 -3.43
N ILE A 62 -5.41 -17.42 -4.19
CA ILE A 62 -4.20 -17.67 -5.00
C ILE A 62 -4.03 -16.57 -6.06
N ALA A 63 -5.10 -16.26 -6.81
CA ALA A 63 -5.07 -15.22 -7.82
C ALA A 63 -4.77 -13.83 -7.21
N TYR A 64 -5.34 -13.55 -6.04
CA TYR A 64 -5.09 -12.33 -5.28
C TYR A 64 -3.61 -12.20 -4.87
N VAL A 65 -3.01 -13.25 -4.30
CA VAL A 65 -1.59 -13.26 -3.92
C VAL A 65 -0.69 -13.09 -5.14
N LEU A 66 -0.95 -13.82 -6.23
CA LEU A 66 -0.20 -13.69 -7.48
C LEU A 66 -0.32 -12.27 -8.07
N GLY A 67 -1.51 -11.66 -7.97
CA GLY A 67 -1.75 -10.29 -8.37
C GLY A 67 -0.89 -9.30 -7.57
N ILE A 68 -0.85 -9.43 -6.24
CA ILE A 68 0.03 -8.61 -5.38
C ILE A 68 1.50 -8.79 -5.75
N VAL A 69 1.97 -10.03 -5.89
CA VAL A 69 3.37 -10.32 -6.23
C VAL A 69 3.73 -9.68 -7.57
N SER A 70 2.82 -9.74 -8.55
CA SER A 70 3.02 -9.11 -9.86
C SER A 70 3.09 -7.58 -9.75
N ILE A 71 2.22 -6.95 -8.95
CA ILE A 71 2.27 -5.50 -8.69
C ILE A 71 3.60 -5.11 -8.04
N LEU A 72 4.01 -5.81 -6.98
CA LEU A 72 5.27 -5.57 -6.28
C LEU A 72 6.48 -5.74 -7.20
N TYR A 73 6.46 -6.77 -8.04
CA TYR A 73 7.51 -7.01 -9.03
C TYR A 73 7.57 -5.92 -10.10
N GLY A 74 6.43 -5.46 -10.60
CA GLY A 74 6.34 -4.34 -11.54
C GLY A 74 6.90 -3.04 -10.93
N VAL A 75 6.55 -2.73 -9.69
CA VAL A 75 7.11 -1.57 -8.95
C VAL A 75 8.61 -1.72 -8.74
N HIS A 76 9.08 -2.90 -8.32
CA HIS A 76 10.50 -3.18 -8.14
C HIS A 76 11.30 -2.97 -9.43
N LEU A 77 10.81 -3.48 -10.56
CA LEU A 77 11.43 -3.27 -11.87
C LEU A 77 11.55 -1.78 -12.24
N LEU A 78 10.47 -1.01 -12.03
CA LEU A 78 10.49 0.44 -12.29
C LEU A 78 11.53 1.16 -11.43
N LEU A 79 11.57 0.88 -10.13
CA LEU A 79 12.51 1.51 -9.21
C LEU A 79 13.96 1.13 -9.51
N HIS A 80 14.21 -0.16 -9.74
CA HIS A 80 15.55 -0.67 -10.05
C HIS A 80 16.08 -0.08 -11.37
N GLN A 81 15.20 0.11 -12.36
CA GLN A 81 15.57 0.74 -13.61
C GLN A 81 15.98 2.21 -13.42
N GLU A 82 15.18 2.99 -12.70
CA GLU A 82 15.49 4.40 -12.44
C GLU A 82 16.73 4.54 -11.54
N TRP A 83 16.97 3.58 -10.64
CA TRP A 83 18.20 3.50 -9.86
C TRP A 83 19.43 3.35 -10.76
N ARG A 84 19.40 2.39 -11.71
CA ARG A 84 20.50 2.18 -12.67
C ARG A 84 20.74 3.40 -13.56
N ARG A 85 19.68 4.09 -13.98
CA ARG A 85 19.77 5.34 -14.77
C ARG A 85 20.48 6.45 -13.99
N GLN A 86 20.16 6.58 -12.70
CA GLN A 86 20.79 7.56 -11.84
C GLN A 86 22.28 7.30 -11.64
N GLU A 87 22.68 6.03 -11.46
CA GLU A 87 24.09 5.65 -11.34
C GLU A 87 24.87 5.88 -12.64
N SER A 88 24.21 5.72 -13.80
CA SER A 88 24.79 5.91 -15.13
C SER A 88 24.92 7.39 -15.53
N GLY A 89 24.40 8.33 -14.73
CA GLY A 89 24.47 9.78 -15.00
C GLY A 89 23.59 10.29 -16.14
N ASP A 90 22.72 9.45 -16.70
CA ASP A 90 21.85 9.81 -17.84
C ASP A 90 20.55 10.47 -17.33
N LEU A 91 20.70 11.69 -16.82
CA LEU A 91 19.65 12.47 -16.13
C LEU A 91 18.76 13.31 -17.07
N ASN A 92 18.97 13.23 -18.38
CA ASN A 92 18.32 14.10 -19.37
C ASN A 92 16.95 13.61 -19.84
N VAL A 93 16.45 12.47 -19.34
CA VAL A 93 15.10 11.98 -19.63
C VAL A 93 14.19 12.31 -18.44
N GLU A 94 13.33 13.30 -18.63
CA GLU A 94 12.36 13.82 -17.67
C GLU A 94 11.29 12.76 -17.27
N SER A 95 11.64 11.85 -16.37
CA SER A 95 10.67 10.96 -15.71
C SER A 95 10.19 11.60 -14.40
N LYS A 96 8.87 11.62 -14.15
CA LYS A 96 8.28 12.08 -12.88
C LYS A 96 8.80 11.29 -11.66
N PHE A 97 9.25 10.05 -11.88
CA PHE A 97 9.79 9.17 -10.84
C PHE A 97 11.27 9.42 -10.53
N SER A 98 12.01 10.12 -11.40
CA SER A 98 13.45 10.35 -11.26
C SER A 98 13.81 11.07 -9.95
N VAL A 99 12.97 12.02 -9.51
CA VAL A 99 13.18 12.76 -8.26
C VAL A 99 12.87 11.91 -7.03
N LEU A 100 11.82 11.08 -7.10
CA LEU A 100 11.50 10.16 -6.01
C LEU A 100 12.64 9.15 -5.81
N VAL A 101 13.13 8.56 -6.90
CA VAL A 101 14.25 7.62 -6.88
C VAL A 101 15.52 8.30 -6.36
N ARG A 102 15.78 9.55 -6.76
CA ARG A 102 16.92 10.31 -6.25
C ARG A 102 16.87 10.57 -4.75
N ALA A 103 15.69 10.88 -4.23
CA ALA A 103 15.48 10.99 -2.79
C ALA A 103 15.78 9.64 -2.11
N LEU A 104 15.25 8.54 -2.65
CA LEU A 104 15.42 7.18 -2.11
C LEU A 104 16.86 6.64 -2.24
N CYS A 105 17.66 7.03 -3.24
CA CYS A 105 19.05 6.57 -3.38
C CYS A 105 19.99 7.12 -2.30
N ARG A 106 19.64 8.25 -1.68
CA ARG A 106 20.47 8.89 -0.66
C ARG A 106 20.35 8.11 0.65
N ARG A 107 21.49 7.65 1.20
CA ARG A 107 21.56 6.80 2.41
C ARG A 107 20.59 7.15 3.56
N PRO A 108 20.47 8.40 4.04
CA PRO A 108 19.58 8.67 5.17
C PRO A 108 18.10 8.41 4.83
N TYR A 109 17.68 8.67 3.59
CA TYR A 109 16.28 8.50 3.18
C TYR A 109 15.98 7.09 2.70
N ASN A 110 16.98 6.37 2.17
CA ASN A 110 16.85 4.95 1.85
C ASN A 110 16.57 4.09 3.10
N ILE A 111 17.04 4.52 4.27
CA ILE A 111 16.75 3.87 5.55
C ILE A 111 15.42 4.39 6.12
N LEU A 112 15.11 5.67 5.93
CA LEU A 112 13.87 6.28 6.41
C LEU A 112 12.63 5.69 5.72
N PHE A 113 12.73 5.36 4.43
CA PHE A 113 11.64 4.77 3.65
C PHE A 113 11.11 3.46 4.25
N PRO A 114 11.90 2.38 4.35
CA PRO A 114 11.42 1.10 4.87
C PRO A 114 11.10 1.17 6.36
N THR A 115 11.81 2.00 7.14
CA THR A 115 11.54 2.13 8.58
C THR A 115 10.19 2.79 8.86
N SER A 116 9.86 3.88 8.15
CA SER A 116 8.55 4.55 8.29
C SER A 116 7.41 3.71 7.70
N ALA A 117 7.63 3.02 6.59
CA ALA A 117 6.66 2.07 6.03
C ALA A 117 6.38 0.90 6.99
N LEU A 118 7.43 0.31 7.59
CA LEU A 118 7.31 -0.80 8.54
C LEU A 118 6.59 -0.37 9.82
N LEU A 119 6.99 0.77 10.39
CA LEU A 119 6.36 1.30 11.61
C LEU A 119 4.87 1.54 11.40
N TYR A 120 4.52 2.19 10.29
CA TYR A 120 3.13 2.39 9.90
C TYR A 120 2.40 1.05 9.73
N GLY A 121 3.01 0.09 9.04
CA GLY A 121 2.40 -1.20 8.76
C GLY A 121 2.09 -2.01 10.02
N VAL A 122 2.98 -2.00 11.02
CA VAL A 122 2.74 -2.65 12.31
C VAL A 122 1.55 -2.01 13.03
N ILE A 123 1.49 -0.67 13.08
CA ILE A 123 0.38 0.06 13.70
C ILE A 123 -0.94 -0.27 12.97
N PHE A 124 -0.93 -0.26 11.63
CA PHE A 124 -2.10 -0.62 10.83
C PHE A 124 -2.55 -2.06 11.10
N ALA A 125 -1.63 -3.03 11.12
CA ALA A 125 -1.96 -4.43 11.31
C ALA A 125 -2.65 -4.70 12.66
N LEU A 126 -2.15 -4.08 13.74
CA LEU A 126 -2.73 -4.18 15.08
C LEU A 126 -4.14 -3.58 15.13
N VAL A 127 -4.33 -2.39 14.56
CA VAL A 127 -5.59 -1.67 14.73
C VAL A 127 -6.67 -2.09 13.73
N SER A 128 -6.28 -2.50 12.52
CA SER A 128 -7.22 -3.06 11.54
C SER A 128 -7.78 -4.43 11.93
N GLY A 129 -7.31 -5.01 13.04
CA GLY A 129 -7.63 -6.38 13.44
C GLY A 129 -7.05 -7.43 12.49
N THR A 130 -6.07 -7.06 11.66
CA THR A 130 -5.30 -8.01 10.85
C THR A 130 -4.42 -8.88 11.77
N MET A 131 -3.95 -8.31 12.87
CA MET A 131 -3.31 -9.02 13.98
C MET A 131 -4.25 -9.00 15.18
N VAL A 132 -4.78 -10.16 15.58
CA VAL A 132 -5.71 -10.31 16.70
C VAL A 132 -5.02 -11.05 17.84
N TYR A 133 -5.05 -10.45 19.02
CA TYR A 133 -4.70 -11.11 20.26
C TYR A 133 -5.98 -11.63 20.93
N HIS A 134 -6.05 -12.93 21.19
CA HIS A 134 -7.15 -13.51 21.94
C HIS A 134 -6.59 -14.55 22.92
N PRO A 135 -6.73 -14.36 24.24
CA PRO A 135 -6.29 -15.39 25.18
C PRO A 135 -7.18 -16.63 24.99
N ASN A 136 -6.56 -17.81 24.83
CA ASN A 136 -7.19 -19.14 24.68
C ASN A 136 -7.70 -19.52 23.28
N LEU A 137 -7.01 -19.17 22.18
CA LEU A 137 -7.36 -19.68 20.84
C LEU A 137 -7.14 -21.20 20.69
N SER A 138 -6.30 -21.81 21.54
CA SER A 138 -5.89 -23.21 21.45
C SER A 138 -6.86 -24.22 22.06
N GLU A 139 -7.93 -23.81 22.74
CA GLU A 139 -8.83 -24.74 23.45
C GLU A 139 -9.67 -25.64 22.52
N GLY A 140 -9.64 -25.42 21.20
CA GLY A 140 -10.34 -26.28 20.22
C GLY A 140 -9.48 -26.85 19.08
N LEU A 141 -8.28 -26.34 18.83
CA LEU A 141 -7.44 -26.71 17.68
C LEU A 141 -6.05 -27.14 18.16
N GLY A 142 -5.90 -28.44 18.41
CA GLY A 142 -4.77 -29.05 19.15
C GLY A 142 -3.37 -28.94 18.54
N THR A 143 -3.13 -28.17 17.47
CA THR A 143 -1.79 -27.91 16.93
C THR A 143 -1.63 -26.46 16.48
N THR A 144 -0.64 -25.78 17.03
CA THR A 144 -0.19 -24.44 16.61
C THR A 144 1.24 -24.57 16.11
N PRO A 145 1.63 -24.01 14.95
CA PRO A 145 0.87 -23.14 14.05
C PRO A 145 -0.14 -23.88 13.17
N SER A 146 -1.26 -23.24 12.86
CA SER A 146 -2.29 -23.79 11.97
C SER A 146 -2.99 -22.69 11.16
N ALA A 147 -3.51 -23.02 9.98
CA ALA A 147 -4.13 -22.07 9.07
C ALA A 147 -5.44 -22.64 8.53
N PHE A 148 -6.51 -21.84 8.56
CA PHE A 148 -7.84 -22.22 8.09
C PHE A 148 -8.44 -21.13 7.23
N LEU A 149 -9.12 -21.57 6.17
CA LEU A 149 -9.86 -20.70 5.28
C LEU A 149 -11.29 -20.59 5.78
N VAL A 150 -11.73 -19.37 6.07
CA VAL A 150 -13.13 -19.11 6.43
C VAL A 150 -13.82 -18.48 5.23
N THR A 151 -14.77 -19.22 4.67
CA THR A 151 -15.65 -18.77 3.60
C THR A 151 -16.82 -18.02 4.20
N CYS A 152 -16.96 -16.73 3.89
CA CYS A 152 -18.10 -15.92 4.32
C CYS A 152 -19.13 -15.79 3.17
N CYS A 153 -20.42 -15.90 3.49
CA CYS A 153 -21.57 -15.82 2.57
C CYS A 153 -22.43 -14.55 2.74
N ASP A 154 -21.95 -13.55 3.47
CA ASP A 154 -22.72 -12.34 3.78
C ASP A 154 -22.64 -11.27 2.66
N PRO A 155 -23.56 -10.28 2.61
CA PRO A 155 -23.71 -9.37 1.48
C PRO A 155 -22.46 -8.51 1.20
N ILE A 156 -22.47 -7.93 -0.01
CA ILE A 156 -21.42 -7.11 -0.66
C ILE A 156 -20.27 -6.69 0.28
N GLY A 157 -19.11 -7.32 0.11
CA GLY A 157 -17.84 -6.88 0.73
C GLY A 157 -17.16 -7.90 1.65
N GLN A 158 -17.82 -9.01 1.99
CA GLN A 158 -17.21 -10.10 2.75
C GLN A 158 -16.41 -11.01 1.81
N THR A 159 -15.09 -10.81 1.79
CA THR A 159 -14.12 -11.61 1.02
C THR A 159 -13.68 -12.84 1.83
N PRO A 160 -13.21 -13.93 1.19
CA PRO A 160 -12.74 -15.08 1.95
C PRO A 160 -11.55 -14.64 2.80
N ARG A 161 -11.57 -15.01 4.08
CA ARG A 161 -10.54 -14.61 5.04
C ARG A 161 -9.67 -15.80 5.40
N LEU A 162 -8.36 -15.60 5.36
CA LEU A 162 -7.40 -16.59 5.80
C LEU A 162 -7.02 -16.31 7.25
N VAL A 163 -7.32 -17.27 8.14
CA VAL A 163 -6.98 -17.18 9.56
C VAL A 163 -5.74 -18.03 9.80
N VAL A 164 -4.67 -17.41 10.29
CA VAL A 164 -3.40 -18.08 10.61
C VAL A 164 -3.13 -17.94 12.10
N TYR A 165 -3.11 -19.04 12.83
CA TYR A 165 -2.72 -19.06 14.24
C TYR A 165 -1.20 -19.24 14.33
N LEU A 166 -0.52 -18.22 14.85
CA LEU A 166 0.93 -18.22 15.05
C LEU A 166 1.32 -18.83 16.39
N THR A 167 0.57 -18.48 17.44
CA THR A 167 0.73 -19.01 18.80
C THR A 167 -0.64 -19.19 19.45
N SER A 168 -0.72 -19.80 20.63
CA SER A 168 -1.97 -20.01 21.39
C SER A 168 -2.73 -18.72 21.72
N SER A 169 -2.09 -17.55 21.59
CA SER A 169 -2.68 -16.25 21.90
C SER A 169 -2.66 -15.25 20.74
N PHE A 170 -1.95 -15.54 19.63
CA PHE A 170 -1.82 -14.65 18.48
C PHE A 170 -2.34 -15.30 17.19
N GLY A 171 -3.30 -14.62 16.57
CA GLY A 171 -3.81 -14.94 15.24
C GLY A 171 -3.58 -13.79 14.25
N LEU A 172 -3.41 -14.16 12.99
CA LEU A 172 -3.42 -13.26 11.84
C LEU A 172 -4.71 -13.49 11.05
N LEU A 173 -5.51 -12.44 10.85
CA LEU A 173 -6.67 -12.42 9.98
C LEU A 173 -6.32 -11.70 8.69
N LEU A 174 -5.95 -12.46 7.66
CA LEU A 174 -5.67 -11.91 6.35
C LEU A 174 -6.98 -11.75 5.57
N ILE A 175 -7.53 -10.54 5.65
CA ILE A 175 -8.63 -10.09 4.79
C ILE A 175 -8.00 -9.45 3.55
N PRO A 176 -8.30 -9.91 2.33
CA PRO A 176 -7.70 -9.38 1.10
C PRO A 176 -7.75 -7.85 1.00
N LEU A 177 -8.86 -7.21 1.33
CA LEU A 177 -8.91 -5.75 1.28
C LEU A 177 -7.93 -5.09 2.27
N ASN A 178 -7.84 -5.60 3.50
CA ASN A 178 -6.95 -5.07 4.53
C ASN A 178 -5.48 -5.28 4.18
N VAL A 179 -5.12 -6.41 3.56
CA VAL A 179 -3.76 -6.67 3.10
C VAL A 179 -3.35 -5.69 2.00
N LEU A 180 -4.25 -5.38 1.06
CA LEU A 180 -4.00 -4.41 0.00
C LEU A 180 -3.83 -3.00 0.58
N LEU A 181 -4.71 -2.61 1.50
CA LEU A 181 -4.64 -1.32 2.18
C LEU A 181 -3.37 -1.21 3.03
N LEU A 182 -3.02 -2.25 3.79
CA LEU A 182 -1.80 -2.34 4.57
C LEU A 182 -0.57 -2.10 3.69
N ALA A 183 -0.42 -2.84 2.59
CA ALA A 183 0.71 -2.71 1.68
C ALA A 183 0.76 -1.34 1.00
N GLY A 184 -0.37 -0.90 0.43
CA GLY A 184 -0.45 0.36 -0.32
C GLY A 184 -0.21 1.59 0.56
N THR A 185 -0.91 1.69 1.70
CA THR A 185 -0.76 2.84 2.60
C THR A 185 0.62 2.90 3.23
N SER A 186 1.18 1.76 3.68
CA SER A 186 2.54 1.71 4.24
C SER A 186 3.58 2.21 3.25
N TRP A 187 3.48 1.76 1.99
CA TRP A 187 4.35 2.22 0.90
C TRP A 187 4.22 3.73 0.68
N MET A 188 2.98 4.24 0.56
CA MET A 188 2.72 5.65 0.30
C MET A 188 3.20 6.55 1.45
N VAL A 189 2.99 6.15 2.70
CA VAL A 189 3.47 6.89 3.87
C VAL A 189 4.99 6.90 3.90
N GLY A 190 5.65 5.76 3.67
CA GLY A 190 7.11 5.70 3.61
C GLY A 190 7.71 6.59 2.52
N ALA A 191 7.10 6.58 1.34
CA ALA A 191 7.52 7.40 0.20
C ALA A 191 7.37 8.91 0.49
N ASN A 192 6.21 9.30 1.04
CA ASN A 192 5.95 10.70 1.42
C ASN A 192 6.91 11.18 2.51
N MET A 193 7.19 10.36 3.53
CA MET A 193 8.11 10.72 4.61
C MET A 193 9.55 10.90 4.12
N SER A 194 9.99 10.01 3.22
CA SER A 194 11.33 10.07 2.62
C SER A 194 11.50 11.25 1.68
N LEU A 195 10.47 11.54 0.88
CA LEU A 195 10.50 12.68 -0.03
C LEU A 195 10.40 14.02 0.72
N ALA A 196 9.55 14.11 1.74
CA ALA A 196 9.44 15.29 2.59
C ALA A 196 10.78 15.59 3.28
N SER A 197 11.37 14.61 3.96
CA SER A 197 12.66 14.76 4.64
C SER A 197 13.80 15.13 3.68
N PHE A 198 13.83 14.55 2.47
CA PHE A 198 14.74 14.96 1.42
C PHE A 198 14.56 16.43 1.03
N ALA A 199 13.33 16.85 0.76
CA ALA A 199 12.99 18.22 0.39
C ALA A 199 13.37 19.23 1.50
N TYR A 200 13.11 18.89 2.76
CA TYR A 200 13.48 19.69 3.92
C TYR A 200 14.98 19.94 4.00
N LYS A 201 15.79 18.90 3.77
CA LYS A 201 17.25 18.98 3.86
C LYS A 201 17.87 19.69 2.66
N THR A 202 17.28 19.59 1.47
CA THR A 202 17.74 20.32 0.28
C THR A 202 17.30 21.78 0.24
N LYS A 203 16.63 22.27 1.29
CA LYS A 203 16.04 23.63 1.38
C LYS A 203 15.13 23.98 0.19
N ALA A 204 14.65 22.98 -0.54
CA ALA A 204 13.74 23.16 -1.67
C ALA A 204 12.31 23.56 -1.22
N VAL A 205 12.08 23.68 0.09
CA VAL A 205 10.76 23.83 0.69
C VAL A 205 10.66 25.24 1.28
N THR A 206 9.94 26.13 0.58
CA THR A 206 9.48 27.43 1.12
C THR A 206 8.16 27.25 1.88
N GLY A 207 8.03 27.95 3.03
CA GLY A 207 6.81 28.18 3.83
C GLY A 207 5.71 27.10 3.86
N SER A 208 4.91 27.03 2.80
CA SER A 208 3.69 26.20 2.72
C SER A 208 3.93 24.70 2.53
N LEU A 209 5.07 24.31 1.95
CA LEU A 209 5.34 22.91 1.60
C LEU A 209 5.84 22.09 2.82
N LYS A 210 6.29 22.78 3.87
CA LYS A 210 6.58 22.17 5.18
C LYS A 210 5.31 21.56 5.80
N TRP A 211 4.21 22.29 5.70
CA TRP A 211 2.91 21.84 6.19
C TRP A 211 2.40 20.64 5.40
N LEU A 212 2.52 20.62 4.07
CA LEU A 212 1.99 19.55 3.22
C LEU A 212 2.62 18.16 3.51
N GLY A 213 3.92 18.11 3.83
CA GLY A 213 4.61 16.86 4.20
C GLY A 213 4.23 16.33 5.58
N SER A 214 4.08 17.23 6.56
CA SER A 214 3.67 16.84 7.92
C SER A 214 2.20 16.43 7.95
N PHE A 215 1.32 17.19 7.27
CA PHE A 215 -0.12 16.90 7.22
C PHE A 215 -0.40 15.59 6.49
N GLY A 216 0.31 15.27 5.41
CA GLY A 216 0.12 14.01 4.68
C GLY A 216 0.48 12.77 5.51
N ALA A 217 1.51 12.86 6.36
CA ALA A 217 1.92 11.76 7.23
C ALA A 217 0.95 11.57 8.41
N THR A 218 0.51 12.66 9.06
CA THR A 218 -0.45 12.58 10.17
C THR A 218 -1.87 12.27 9.71
N THR A 219 -2.31 12.80 8.57
CA THR A 219 -3.62 12.46 8.00
C THR A 219 -3.62 11.00 7.55
N GLY A 220 -2.63 10.54 6.77
CA GLY A 220 -2.53 9.13 6.35
C GLY A 220 -2.64 8.13 7.49
N LEU A 221 -2.01 8.40 8.64
CA LEU A 221 -2.09 7.59 9.86
C LEU A 221 -3.47 7.56 10.52
N LEU A 222 -4.22 8.66 10.45
CA LEU A 222 -5.51 8.81 11.13
C LEU A 222 -6.71 8.43 10.25
N THR A 223 -6.55 8.42 8.93
CA THR A 223 -7.68 8.36 8.01
C THR A 223 -7.74 7.09 7.16
N ALA A 224 -6.62 6.39 6.97
CA ALA A 224 -6.61 5.09 6.28
C ALA A 224 -7.27 3.96 7.10
N CYS A 225 -7.40 4.17 8.41
CA CYS A 225 -8.06 3.26 9.32
C CYS A 225 -8.75 4.12 10.40
N PRO A 226 -10.04 4.48 10.24
CA PRO A 226 -10.74 5.33 11.21
C PRO A 226 -10.76 4.76 12.64
N THR A 227 -10.59 3.44 12.78
CA THR A 227 -10.38 2.76 14.06
C THR A 227 -9.02 3.10 14.70
N CYS A 228 -7.95 3.39 13.93
CA CYS A 228 -6.66 3.91 14.44
C CYS A 228 -6.82 5.26 15.13
N ALA A 229 -7.52 6.18 14.48
CA ALA A 229 -7.82 7.49 15.08
C ALA A 229 -8.69 7.33 16.33
N SER A 230 -9.69 6.46 16.29
CA SER A 230 -10.60 6.23 17.42
C SER A 230 -9.90 5.65 18.64
N LEU A 231 -8.94 4.71 18.47
CA LEU A 231 -8.16 4.12 19.56
C LEU A 231 -7.16 5.11 20.20
N LEU A 232 -6.51 5.95 19.38
CA LEU A 232 -5.64 7.02 19.88
C LEU A 232 -6.42 8.11 20.61
N LEU A 233 -7.64 8.42 20.14
CA LEU A 233 -8.53 9.38 20.80
C LEU A 233 -9.18 8.79 22.07
N LEU A 234 -9.47 7.48 22.11
CA LEU A 234 -9.87 6.77 23.33
C LEU A 234 -8.85 6.94 24.45
N GLY A 235 -7.56 6.74 24.15
CA GLY A 235 -6.47 6.91 25.12
C GLY A 235 -6.22 8.38 25.51
N ALA A 236 -6.62 9.34 24.68
CA ALA A 236 -6.38 10.77 24.92
C ALA A 236 -7.56 11.51 25.59
N THR A 237 -8.81 11.12 25.31
CA THR A 237 -10.00 11.89 25.74
C THR A 237 -11.18 11.03 26.21
N GLY A 238 -11.08 9.70 26.23
CA GLY A 238 -12.12 8.81 26.77
C GLY A 238 -13.45 8.78 25.99
N GLY A 239 -13.52 9.40 24.81
CA GLY A 239 -14.76 9.56 24.01
C GLY A 239 -14.75 8.92 22.63
N GLY A 240 -13.81 8.03 22.31
CA GLY A 240 -13.64 7.52 20.93
C GLY A 240 -14.65 6.44 20.50
N GLU A 241 -15.51 5.95 21.40
CA GLU A 241 -16.45 4.85 21.11
C GLU A 241 -17.56 5.29 20.14
N SER A 242 -18.10 6.51 20.33
CA SER A 242 -19.15 7.09 19.48
C SER A 242 -18.59 7.57 18.13
N LEU A 243 -17.33 8.02 18.11
CA LEU A 243 -16.62 8.35 16.88
C LEU A 243 -16.38 7.10 16.02
N ALA A 244 -16.00 5.96 16.63
CA ALA A 244 -15.74 4.72 15.90
C ALA A 244 -16.97 4.24 15.10
N VAL A 245 -18.16 4.30 15.71
CA VAL A 245 -19.43 3.92 15.05
C VAL A 245 -19.77 4.89 13.92
N LEU A 246 -19.60 6.20 14.14
CA LEU A 246 -19.88 7.22 13.12
C LEU A 246 -18.92 7.11 11.94
N LEU A 247 -17.62 6.92 12.20
CA LEU A 247 -16.59 6.81 11.17
C LEU A 247 -16.58 5.45 10.45
N SER A 248 -17.13 4.39 11.06
CA SER A 248 -17.26 3.08 10.40
C SER A 248 -18.12 3.16 9.13
N SER A 249 -19.21 3.94 9.15
CA SER A 249 -20.05 4.14 7.96
C SER A 249 -19.36 4.98 6.87
N ALA A 250 -18.49 5.91 7.24
CA ALA A 250 -17.72 6.76 6.34
C ALA A 250 -16.37 6.15 5.90
N GLN A 251 -16.02 4.96 6.41
CA GLN A 251 -14.72 4.33 6.22
C GLN A 251 -14.28 4.20 4.75
N PRO A 252 -15.14 3.79 3.79
CA PRO A 252 -14.74 3.72 2.39
C PRO A 252 -14.34 5.09 1.82
N ALA A 253 -15.10 6.14 2.17
CA ALA A 253 -14.84 7.49 1.69
C ALA A 253 -13.54 8.06 2.27
N LEU A 254 -13.26 7.80 3.56
CA LEU A 254 -11.99 8.19 4.19
C LEU A 254 -10.81 7.47 3.55
N VAL A 255 -10.90 6.15 3.35
CA VAL A 255 -9.83 5.39 2.70
C VAL A 255 -9.53 5.93 1.29
N ILE A 256 -10.58 6.16 0.48
CA ILE A 256 -10.42 6.72 -0.88
C ILE A 256 -9.80 8.11 -0.84
N GLY A 257 -10.35 9.02 -0.02
CA GLY A 257 -9.87 10.41 0.07
C GLY A 257 -8.39 10.50 0.45
N THR A 258 -7.88 9.51 1.17
CA THR A 258 -6.55 9.57 1.79
C THR A 258 -5.49 8.91 0.95
N MET A 259 -5.86 7.85 0.24
CA MET A 259 -5.11 7.38 -0.92
C MET A 259 -4.95 8.52 -1.94
N VAL A 260 -6.03 9.23 -2.28
CA VAL A 260 -5.95 10.38 -3.20
C VAL A 260 -5.04 11.47 -2.65
N LEU A 261 -5.16 11.82 -1.37
CA LEU A 261 -4.32 12.85 -0.75
C LEU A 261 -2.84 12.46 -0.71
N LEU A 262 -2.51 11.24 -0.31
CA LEU A 262 -1.13 10.72 -0.28
C LEU A 262 -0.52 10.64 -1.69
N ALA A 263 -1.32 10.25 -2.69
CA ALA A 263 -0.89 10.23 -4.08
C ALA A 263 -0.67 11.64 -4.61
N ALA A 264 -1.61 12.56 -4.35
CA ALA A 264 -1.51 13.95 -4.75
C ALA A 264 -0.29 14.61 -4.13
N ASN A 265 -0.02 14.39 -2.84
CA ASN A 265 1.14 14.93 -2.16
C ASN A 265 2.45 14.43 -2.79
N LEU A 266 2.54 13.12 -3.07
CA LEU A 266 3.70 12.52 -3.74
C LEU A 266 3.94 13.16 -5.12
N VAL A 267 2.89 13.34 -5.93
CA VAL A 267 2.97 13.95 -7.26
C VAL A 267 3.33 15.44 -7.18
N LEU A 268 2.72 16.18 -6.26
CA LEU A 268 2.98 17.61 -6.09
C LEU A 268 4.41 17.87 -5.60
N MET A 269 4.89 17.10 -4.63
CA MET A 269 6.26 17.24 -4.12
C MET A 269 7.30 16.91 -5.18
N THR A 270 7.13 15.80 -5.91
CA THR A 270 8.03 15.43 -7.00
C THR A 270 8.05 16.50 -8.09
N ALA A 271 6.89 16.98 -8.55
CA ALA A 271 6.79 18.03 -9.56
C ALA A 271 7.44 19.36 -9.13
N LYS A 272 7.27 19.76 -7.86
CA LYS A 272 7.88 20.99 -7.33
C LYS A 272 9.40 20.88 -7.24
N LEU A 273 9.91 19.75 -6.74
CA LEU A 273 11.35 19.49 -6.66
C LEU A 273 12.00 19.48 -8.05
N GLN A 274 11.33 18.89 -9.05
CA GLN A 274 11.78 18.95 -10.45
C GLN A 274 11.91 20.40 -10.95
N ASN A 275 10.92 21.24 -10.66
CA ASN A 275 10.95 22.64 -11.09
C ASN A 275 12.08 23.45 -10.41
N ILE A 276 12.36 23.18 -9.13
CA ILE A 276 13.45 23.86 -8.41
C ILE A 276 14.82 23.49 -8.99
N GLU A 277 15.03 22.20 -9.32
CA GLU A 277 16.25 21.76 -9.98
C GLU A 277 16.40 22.41 -11.37
N LYS A 278 15.32 22.49 -12.16
CA LYS A 278 15.34 23.18 -13.46
C LYS A 278 15.74 24.65 -13.33
N CYS A 279 15.18 25.38 -12.36
CA CYS A 279 15.53 26.78 -12.11
C CYS A 279 16.98 26.96 -11.66
N ALA A 280 17.51 26.05 -10.84
CA ALA A 280 18.90 26.09 -10.38
C ALA A 280 19.91 25.81 -11.50
N VAL A 281 19.56 24.95 -12.46
CA VAL A 281 20.39 24.69 -13.66
C VAL A 281 20.32 25.87 -14.65
N ALA A 282 19.14 26.45 -14.88
CA ALA A 282 18.97 27.60 -15.75
C ALA A 282 19.70 28.86 -15.25
N SER A 283 19.87 29.03 -13.93
CA SER A 283 20.62 30.14 -13.33
C SER A 283 22.15 30.02 -13.48
N LYS A 284 22.67 28.86 -13.88
CA LYS A 284 24.12 28.64 -14.06
C LYS A 284 24.62 28.88 -15.49
N TYR A 285 23.70 29.18 -16.41
CA TYR A 285 23.97 29.55 -17.79
C TYR A 285 23.48 30.98 -18.05
#